data_AF-A0A1Z1E058-F1
#
_entry.id   AF-A0A1Z1E058-F1
#
_cell.length_a   1.000
_cell.length_b   1.000
_cell.length_c   1.000
_cell.angle_alpha   90.00
_cell.angle_beta   90.00
_cell.angle_gamma   90.00
#
_symmetry.space_group_name_H-M   'P 1'
#
loop_
_entity.id
_entity.type
_entity.pdbx_description
1 polymer ?
#
loop_
_entity_poly.entity_id
_entity_poly.type
_entity_poly.pdbx_seq_one_letter_code
_entity_poly.pdbx_strand_id
1 'polypeptide(L)'
;MKCNTAILFVALTLAMPGAVNAAATVAVLDQMATKKQKEREDQLEAVERDALAQPDAWKAYLQVSDAVPADAPIMLQNRYRSLAISLALKAAMACSPDALKLLGRNDVIEFRVLRSSLVSACKTAK
;
A
#
# COMPACT_ATOMS: atom_id res chain seq x y z
N MET A 1 -26.80 -19.65 46.30
CA MET A 1 -26.49 -18.45 45.50
C MET A 1 -24.98 -18.35 45.38
N LYS A 2 -24.43 -18.61 44.18
CA LYS A 2 -22.99 -18.60 43.90
C LYS A 2 -22.64 -17.22 43.34
N CYS A 3 -22.12 -16.34 44.17
CA CYS A 3 -21.65 -15.03 43.74
C CYS A 3 -20.21 -15.14 43.22
N ASN A 4 -20.15 -15.00 41.89
CA ASN A 4 -19.01 -14.84 41.00
C ASN A 4 -17.76 -14.16 41.59
N THR A 5 -16.69 -14.94 41.76
CA THR A 5 -15.31 -14.51 42.01
C THR A 5 -14.77 -13.57 40.92
N ALA A 6 -15.41 -13.54 39.74
CA ALA A 6 -15.03 -12.68 38.62
C ALA A 6 -15.22 -11.17 38.91
N ILE A 7 -16.13 -10.80 39.80
CA ILE A 7 -16.38 -9.38 40.13
C ILE A 7 -15.27 -8.82 41.05
N LEU A 8 -14.63 -9.69 41.84
CA LEU A 8 -13.56 -9.30 42.76
C LEU A 8 -12.27 -8.87 42.02
N PHE A 9 -12.01 -9.42 40.84
CA PHE A 9 -10.85 -9.04 40.03
C PHE A 9 -11.00 -7.66 39.36
N VAL A 10 -12.22 -7.26 39.00
CA VAL A 10 -12.48 -5.95 38.39
C VAL A 10 -12.44 -4.83 39.44
N ALA A 11 -12.85 -5.13 40.67
CA ALA A 11 -12.81 -4.15 41.76
C ALA A 11 -11.39 -3.89 42.28
N LEU A 12 -10.48 -4.88 42.23
CA LEU A 12 -9.14 -4.73 42.79
C LEU A 12 -8.18 -3.92 41.89
N THR A 13 -8.44 -3.83 40.59
CA THR A 13 -7.60 -3.05 39.66
C THR A 13 -7.98 -1.56 39.58
N LEU A 14 -9.16 -1.19 40.10
CA LEU A 14 -9.63 0.20 40.12
C LEU A 14 -9.03 1.04 41.27
N ALA A 15 -8.25 0.44 42.17
CA ALA A 15 -7.72 1.07 43.38
C ALA A 15 -6.24 1.50 43.31
N MET A 16 -5.61 1.53 42.12
CA MET A 16 -4.22 1.99 41.96
C MET A 16 -4.13 3.14 40.94
N PRO A 17 -4.53 4.37 41.31
CA PRO A 17 -4.28 5.55 40.50
C PRO A 17 -2.82 5.98 40.70
N GLY A 18 -1.89 5.41 39.93
CA GLY A 18 -0.51 5.92 39.93
C GLY A 18 0.61 4.92 39.67
N ALA A 19 0.47 4.02 38.69
CA ALA A 19 1.62 3.36 38.06
C ALA A 19 1.19 2.70 36.75
N VAL A 20 0.69 3.50 35.79
CA VAL A 20 0.71 3.01 34.41
C VAL A 20 2.18 2.98 34.02
N ASN A 21 2.82 1.82 34.16
CA ASN A 21 4.23 1.63 33.84
C ASN A 21 4.48 2.20 32.45
N ALA A 22 5.44 3.12 32.31
CA ALA A 22 5.84 3.67 31.01
C ALA A 22 6.15 2.54 30.01
N ALA A 23 6.68 1.42 30.50
CA ALA A 23 6.89 0.20 29.71
C ALA A 23 5.59 -0.43 29.17
N ALA A 24 4.50 -0.43 29.94
CA ALA A 24 3.21 -0.95 29.50
C ALA A 24 2.54 -0.03 28.47
N THR A 25 2.68 1.28 28.63
CA THR A 25 2.20 2.27 27.64
C THR A 25 3.01 2.23 26.35
N VAL A 26 4.34 2.12 26.45
CA VAL A 26 5.23 1.93 25.28
C VAL A 26 4.93 0.63 24.56
N ALA A 27 4.73 -0.49 25.27
CA ALA A 27 4.39 -1.77 24.66
C ALA A 27 3.05 -1.74 23.91
N VAL A 28 2.03 -1.07 24.48
CA VAL A 28 0.72 -0.91 23.83
C VAL A 28 0.80 0.00 22.60
N LEU A 29 1.59 1.08 22.65
CA LEU A 29 1.85 1.94 21.49
C LEU A 29 2.59 1.20 20.38
N ASP A 30 3.60 0.40 20.73
CA ASP A 30 4.37 -0.40 19.78
C ASP A 30 3.50 -1.49 19.11
N GLN A 31 2.65 -2.14 19.90
CA GLN A 31 1.68 -3.11 19.37
C GLN A 31 0.66 -2.45 18.44
N MET A 32 0.18 -1.24 18.76
CA MET A 32 -0.71 -0.48 17.88
C MET A 32 -0.01 -0.03 16.59
N ALA A 33 1.24 0.43 16.68
CA ALA A 33 2.03 0.82 15.51
C ALA A 33 2.28 -0.37 14.57
N THR A 34 2.65 -1.52 15.14
CA THR A 34 2.87 -2.77 14.40
C THR A 34 1.58 -3.25 13.72
N LYS A 35 0.45 -3.19 14.42
CA LYS A 35 -0.86 -3.55 13.85
C LYS A 35 -1.23 -2.62 12.70
N LYS A 36 -1.07 -1.30 12.87
CA LYS A 36 -1.35 -0.31 11.82
C LYS A 36 -0.46 -0.51 10.60
N GLN A 37 0.80 -0.88 10.79
CA GLN A 37 1.69 -1.21 9.67
C GLN A 37 1.21 -2.47 8.93
N LYS A 38 0.87 -3.54 9.65
CA LYS A 38 0.36 -4.77 9.05
C LYS A 38 -0.93 -4.54 8.26
N GLU A 39 -1.89 -3.79 8.80
CA GLU A 39 -3.13 -3.45 8.10
C GLU A 39 -2.86 -2.72 6.77
N ARG A 40 -1.85 -1.86 6.73
CA ARG A 40 -1.44 -1.16 5.50
C ARG A 40 -0.78 -2.09 4.49
N GLU A 41 0.00 -3.06 4.95
CA GLU A 41 0.61 -4.08 4.10
C GLU A 41 -0.46 -5.00 3.51
N ASP A 42 -1.41 -5.46 4.33
CA ASP A 42 -2.56 -6.27 3.90
C ASP A 42 -3.42 -5.51 2.86
N GLN A 43 -3.60 -4.20 3.04
CA GLN A 43 -4.28 -3.33 2.06
C GLN A 43 -3.52 -3.26 0.73
N LEU A 44 -2.20 -3.09 0.76
CA LEU A 44 -1.39 -3.09 -0.46
C LEU A 44 -1.49 -4.45 -1.17
N GLU A 45 -1.43 -5.56 -0.45
CA GLU A 45 -1.58 -6.90 -1.05
C GLU A 45 -2.96 -7.10 -1.69
N ALA A 46 -4.01 -6.55 -1.09
CA ALA A 46 -5.34 -6.52 -1.71
C ALA A 46 -5.36 -5.70 -3.00
N VAL A 47 -4.81 -4.49 -2.97
CA VAL A 47 -4.71 -3.61 -4.15
C VAL A 47 -3.88 -4.27 -5.26
N GLU A 48 -2.77 -4.91 -4.92
CA GLU A 48 -1.92 -5.63 -5.88
C GLU A 48 -2.69 -6.78 -6.54
N ARG A 49 -3.38 -7.60 -5.75
CA ARG A 49 -4.19 -8.71 -6.27
C ARG A 49 -5.28 -8.22 -7.21
N ASP A 50 -6.00 -7.18 -6.82
CA ASP A 50 -7.10 -6.61 -7.60
C ASP A 50 -6.59 -5.95 -8.89
N ALA A 51 -5.45 -5.27 -8.82
CA ALA A 51 -4.81 -4.64 -9.98
C ALA A 51 -4.31 -5.70 -10.99
N LEU A 52 -3.73 -6.80 -10.51
CA LEU A 52 -3.24 -7.89 -11.36
C LEU A 52 -4.36 -8.72 -11.98
N ALA A 53 -5.53 -8.78 -11.34
CA ALA A 53 -6.72 -9.43 -11.88
C ALA A 53 -7.41 -8.61 -12.98
N GLN A 54 -7.13 -7.31 -13.08
CA GLN A 54 -7.74 -6.46 -14.09
C GLN A 54 -7.13 -6.69 -15.48
N PRO A 55 -7.97 -6.85 -16.53
CA PRO A 55 -7.49 -7.03 -17.89
C PRO A 55 -6.88 -5.73 -18.45
N ASP A 56 -7.40 -4.57 -18.04
CA ASP A 56 -6.90 -3.27 -18.45
C ASP A 56 -5.82 -2.78 -17.47
N ALA A 57 -4.57 -2.92 -17.89
CA ALA A 57 -3.40 -2.48 -17.11
C ALA A 57 -3.37 -0.96 -16.89
N TRP A 58 -3.98 -0.16 -17.77
CA TRP A 58 -4.03 1.29 -17.61
C TRP A 58 -5.00 1.68 -16.50
N LYS A 59 -6.18 1.06 -16.49
CA LYS A 59 -7.16 1.23 -15.41
C LYS A 59 -6.59 0.78 -14.06
N ALA A 60 -5.90 -0.36 -14.03
CA ALA A 60 -5.23 -0.84 -12.84
C ALA A 60 -4.16 0.16 -12.33
N TYR A 61 -3.36 0.73 -13.24
CA TYR A 61 -2.38 1.77 -12.90
C TYR A 61 -3.03 2.98 -12.21
N LEU A 62 -4.14 3.49 -12.74
CA LEU A 62 -4.85 4.63 -12.15
C LEU A 62 -5.36 4.30 -10.74
N GLN A 63 -5.99 3.14 -10.57
CA GLN A 63 -6.47 2.69 -9.27
C GLN A 63 -5.34 2.56 -8.24
N VAL A 64 -4.20 1.96 -8.61
CA VAL A 64 -3.04 1.82 -7.71
C VAL A 64 -2.45 3.19 -7.35
N SER A 65 -2.39 4.11 -8.33
CA SER A 65 -1.85 5.45 -8.13
C SER A 65 -2.71 6.27 -7.16
N ASP A 66 -4.03 6.10 -7.20
CA ASP A 66 -4.99 6.78 -6.33
C ASP A 66 -5.12 6.12 -4.94
N ALA A 67 -4.74 4.85 -4.81
CA ALA A 67 -4.85 4.08 -3.56
C ALA A 67 -3.70 4.32 -2.57
N VAL A 68 -2.71 5.16 -2.90
CA VAL A 68 -1.55 5.41 -2.02
C VAL A 68 -2.00 6.22 -0.79
N PRO A 69 -1.83 5.68 0.44
CA PRO A 69 -2.19 6.43 1.64
C PRO A 69 -1.30 7.67 1.81
N ALA A 70 -1.90 8.83 2.07
CA ALA A 70 -1.18 10.10 2.20
C ALA A 70 -0.14 10.11 3.34
N ASP A 71 -0.37 9.33 4.40
CA ASP A 71 0.52 9.17 5.55
C ASP A 71 1.27 7.83 5.57
N ALA A 72 1.41 7.20 4.39
CA ALA A 72 2.19 5.98 4.23
C ALA A 72 3.67 6.21 4.52
N PRO A 73 4.38 5.30 5.20
CA PRO A 73 5.83 5.36 5.32
C PRO A 73 6.48 5.27 3.93
N ILE A 74 7.67 5.87 3.76
CA ILE A 74 8.40 5.89 2.49
C ILE A 74 8.53 4.49 1.87
N MET A 75 8.81 3.48 2.71
CA MET A 75 8.96 2.10 2.24
C MET A 75 7.69 1.55 1.59
N LEU A 76 6.52 1.88 2.14
CA LEU A 76 5.22 1.49 1.58
C LEU A 76 4.91 2.28 0.31
N GLN A 77 5.16 3.59 0.30
CA GLN A 77 5.00 4.43 -0.89
C GLN A 77 5.83 3.90 -2.07
N ASN A 78 7.07 3.46 -1.80
CA ASN A 78 7.94 2.88 -2.81
C ASN A 78 7.37 1.58 -3.41
N ARG A 79 6.71 0.74 -2.60
CA ARG A 79 6.06 -0.48 -3.10
C ARG A 79 4.89 -0.15 -4.03
N TYR A 80 4.01 0.78 -3.64
CA TYR A 80 2.94 1.28 -4.52
C TYR A 80 3.50 1.85 -5.83
N ARG A 81 4.56 2.67 -5.74
CA ARG A 81 5.21 3.26 -6.92
C ARG A 81 5.77 2.18 -7.85
N SER A 82 6.42 1.15 -7.31
CA SER A 82 6.95 0.04 -8.10
C SER A 82 5.82 -0.70 -8.84
N LEU A 83 4.70 -0.97 -8.15
CA LEU A 83 3.53 -1.60 -8.76
C LEU A 83 2.91 -0.71 -9.85
N ALA A 84 2.78 0.59 -9.59
CA ALA A 84 2.27 1.53 -10.58
C ALA A 84 3.17 1.58 -11.84
N ILE A 85 4.49 1.63 -11.68
CA ILE A 85 5.44 1.63 -12.82
C ILE A 85 5.29 0.36 -13.65
N SER A 86 5.18 -0.82 -13.02
CA SER A 86 5.04 -2.08 -13.75
C SER A 86 3.73 -2.14 -14.55
N LEU A 87 2.61 -1.65 -13.97
CA LEU A 87 1.32 -1.55 -14.65
C LEU A 87 1.33 -0.55 -15.80
N ALA A 88 1.97 0.62 -15.61
CA ALA A 88 2.12 1.62 -16.67
C ALA A 88 2.93 1.06 -17.85
N LEU A 89 4.01 0.32 -17.58
CA LEU A 89 4.78 -0.36 -18.63
C LEU A 89 3.96 -1.43 -19.34
N LYS A 90 3.19 -2.24 -18.60
CA LYS A 90 2.28 -3.23 -19.18
C LYS A 90 1.22 -2.59 -20.08
N ALA A 91 0.64 -1.48 -19.65
CA ALA A 91 -0.31 -0.72 -20.46
C ALA A 91 0.35 -0.11 -21.71
N ALA A 92 1.60 0.36 -21.60
CA ALA A 92 2.35 0.87 -22.74
C ALA A 92 2.71 -0.24 -23.74
N MET A 93 3.03 -1.45 -23.28
CA MET A 93 3.22 -2.63 -24.16
C MET A 93 1.93 -3.00 -24.90
N ALA A 94 0.77 -2.82 -24.27
CA ALA A 94 -0.54 -2.93 -24.91
C ALA A 94 -0.92 -1.71 -25.77
N CYS A 95 0.03 -0.79 -26.00
CA CYS A 95 -0.12 0.41 -26.81
C CYS A 95 -1.22 1.37 -26.36
N SER A 96 -1.50 1.41 -25.04
CA SER A 96 -2.36 2.44 -24.47
C SER A 96 -1.75 3.82 -24.72
N PRO A 97 -2.49 4.75 -25.37
CA PRO A 97 -1.96 6.07 -25.72
C PRO A 97 -1.61 6.89 -24.48
N ASP A 98 -2.37 6.75 -23.39
CA ASP A 98 -2.11 7.50 -22.16
C ASP A 98 -0.90 6.93 -21.39
N ALA A 99 -0.72 5.62 -21.40
CA ALA A 99 0.49 4.99 -20.87
C ALA A 99 1.74 5.39 -21.66
N LEU A 100 1.64 5.48 -22.99
CA LEU A 100 2.75 5.95 -23.84
C LEU A 100 3.10 7.43 -23.58
N LYS A 101 2.10 8.29 -23.26
CA LYS A 101 2.37 9.68 -22.84
C LYS A 101 3.15 9.73 -21.53
N LEU A 102 2.86 8.84 -20.57
CA LEU A 102 3.62 8.75 -19.32
C LEU A 102 5.09 8.43 -19.53
N LEU A 103 5.45 7.68 -20.58
CA LEU A 103 6.86 7.44 -20.91
C LEU A 103 7.62 8.73 -21.28
N GLY A 104 6.90 9.84 -21.49
CA GLY A 104 7.46 11.17 -21.63
C GLY A 104 8.11 11.74 -20.38
N ARG A 105 7.79 11.18 -19.21
CA ARG A 105 8.33 11.59 -17.92
C ARG A 105 9.80 11.19 -17.77
N ASN A 106 10.62 12.14 -17.33
CA ASN A 106 12.06 11.94 -17.14
C ASN A 106 12.44 11.55 -15.70
N ASP A 107 11.49 11.62 -14.76
CA ASP A 107 11.68 11.31 -13.34
C ASP A 107 11.62 9.81 -13.03
N VAL A 108 11.30 8.97 -14.03
CA VAL A 108 11.28 7.50 -13.92
C VAL A 108 12.27 6.92 -14.93
N ILE A 109 13.28 6.20 -14.44
CA ILE A 109 14.40 5.71 -15.27
C ILE A 109 13.91 4.65 -16.25
N GLU A 110 13.04 3.75 -15.80
CA GLU A 110 12.46 2.65 -16.56
C GLU A 110 11.71 3.18 -17.78
N PHE A 111 10.95 4.27 -17.61
CA PHE A 111 10.22 4.92 -18.69
C PHE A 111 11.18 5.49 -19.74
N ARG A 112 12.22 6.21 -19.30
CA ARG A 112 13.20 6.81 -20.21
C ARG A 112 13.93 5.75 -21.05
N VAL A 113 14.32 4.64 -20.43
CA VAL A 113 15.04 3.55 -21.11
C VAL A 113 14.13 2.86 -22.13
N LEU A 114 12.88 2.58 -21.77
CA LEU A 114 11.98 1.77 -22.60
C LEU A 114 11.19 2.60 -23.63
N ARG A 115 11.16 3.93 -23.52
CA ARG A 115 10.34 4.82 -24.35
C ARG A 115 10.48 4.56 -25.85
N SER A 116 11.69 4.62 -26.38
CA SER A 116 11.92 4.49 -27.83
C SER A 116 11.48 3.12 -28.35
N SER A 117 11.80 2.05 -27.60
CA SER A 117 11.43 0.68 -27.97
C SER A 117 9.92 0.49 -27.97
N LEU A 118 9.23 0.91 -26.90
CA LEU A 118 7.78 0.76 -26.77
C LEU A 118 7.02 1.58 -27.80
N VAL A 119 7.41 2.84 -28.01
CA VAL A 119 6.79 3.71 -29.02
C VAL A 119 6.97 3.15 -30.42
N SER A 120 8.15 2.61 -30.74
CA SER A 120 8.40 1.98 -32.04
C SER A 120 7.55 0.71 -32.22
N ALA A 121 7.54 -0.18 -31.24
CA ALA A 121 6.77 -1.42 -31.28
C ALA A 121 5.25 -1.16 -31.48
N CYS A 122 4.73 -0.12 -30.83
CA CYS A 122 3.32 0.25 -30.98
C CYS A 122 2.97 0.90 -32.32
N LYS A 123 3.94 1.52 -33.00
CA LYS A 123 3.74 2.00 -34.38
C LYS A 123 3.67 0.84 -35.37
N THR A 124 4.45 -0.21 -35.15
CA THR A 124 4.47 -1.41 -36.02
C THR A 124 3.31 -2.37 -35.78
N ALA A 125 2.64 -2.27 -34.63
CA ALA A 125 1.49 -3.11 -34.29
C ALA A 125 0.15 -2.57 -34.83
N LYS A 126 0.13 -1.38 -35.44
CA LYS A 126 -1.01 -0.79 -36.16
C LYS A 126 -0.92 -1.11 -37.64
#